data_AF-A0A916SLQ4-F1
#
_entry.id   AF-A0A916SLQ4-F1
#
_cell.length_a   1.000
_cell.length_b   1.000
_cell.length_c   1.000
_cell.angle_alpha   90.00
_cell.angle_beta   90.00
_cell.angle_gamma   90.00
#
_symmetry.space_group_name_H-M   'P 1'
#
loop_
_entity.id
_entity.type
_entity.pdbx_description
1 polymer ?
#
loop_
_entity_poly.entity_id
_entity_poly.type
_entity_poly.pdbx_seq_one_letter_code
_entity_poly.pdbx_strand_id
1 'polypeptide(L)'
;MSSRCATKDRDSALVWEQIQALKGNDQEPAFKSLAYFVQIAQNGPPLTQHLDKKQVHEAHEFVSPASGKTEKVWRYRRGDIRILFYYGHDGILLLADLVAKRSDKLEKAVLNRAEQAVNEYLSAAKSNQVLSAG
;
A
#
# COMPACT_ATOMS: atom_id res chain seq x y z
N MET A 1 -8.90 3.51 5.00
CA MET A 1 -7.57 3.43 4.34
C MET A 1 -6.58 4.23 5.19
N SER A 2 -5.31 3.79 5.25
CA SER A 2 -4.21 4.45 5.96
C SER A 2 -2.97 4.53 5.05
N SER A 3 -2.11 5.52 5.27
CA SER A 3 -0.80 5.66 4.65
C SER A 3 0.19 6.19 5.68
N ARG A 4 1.47 5.83 5.54
CA ARG A 4 2.52 6.35 6.42
C ARG A 4 2.67 7.85 6.22
N CYS A 5 2.70 8.61 7.31
CA CYS A 5 3.00 10.04 7.31
C CYS A 5 4.38 10.30 7.92
N ALA A 6 5.13 11.26 7.36
CA ALA A 6 6.40 11.71 7.94
C ALA A 6 6.21 12.55 9.21
N THR A 7 5.07 13.23 9.34
CA THR A 7 4.66 14.00 10.53
C THR A 7 3.23 13.65 10.94
N LYS A 8 2.65 14.36 11.92
CA LYS A 8 1.22 14.23 12.26
C LYS A 8 0.29 14.85 11.21
N ASP A 9 0.84 15.48 10.18
CA ASP A 9 0.11 16.08 9.06
C ASP A 9 -0.24 15.04 8.00
N ARG A 10 -1.47 15.09 7.49
CA ARG A 10 -1.94 14.22 6.39
C ARG A 10 -1.22 14.53 5.07
N ASP A 11 -0.79 15.76 4.88
CA ASP A 11 -0.08 16.18 3.67
C ASP A 11 1.36 15.64 3.63
N SER A 12 1.85 15.13 4.77
CA SER A 12 3.12 14.41 4.86
C SER A 12 3.01 12.91 4.54
N ALA A 13 1.88 12.46 3.99
CA ALA A 13 1.72 11.07 3.59
C ALA A 13 2.72 10.69 2.48
N LEU A 14 3.44 9.59 2.69
CA LEU A 14 4.50 9.09 1.81
C LEU A 14 4.01 8.85 0.38
N VAL A 15 2.71 8.55 0.20
CA VAL A 15 2.11 8.39 -1.13
C VAL A 15 2.19 9.67 -1.97
N TRP A 16 2.14 10.85 -1.34
CA TRP A 16 2.27 12.12 -2.06
C TRP A 16 3.69 12.34 -2.54
N GLU A 17 4.68 12.06 -1.68
CA GLU A 17 6.10 12.09 -2.05
C GLU A 17 6.39 11.12 -3.19
N GLN A 18 5.82 9.91 -3.14
CA GLN A 18 5.94 8.90 -4.20
C GLN A 18 5.36 9.40 -5.53
N ILE A 19 4.17 10.01 -5.51
CA ILE A 19 3.57 10.61 -6.72
C ILE A 19 4.44 11.74 -7.26
N GLN A 20 4.92 12.64 -6.40
CA GLN A 20 5.77 13.77 -6.80
C GLN A 20 7.12 13.32 -7.38
N ALA A 21 7.66 12.20 -6.88
CA ALA A 21 8.92 11.63 -7.36
C ALA A 21 8.79 10.92 -8.73
N LEU A 22 7.56 10.70 -9.23
CA LEU A 22 7.36 10.14 -10.57
C LEU A 22 7.85 11.11 -11.65
N LYS A 23 8.52 10.55 -12.66
CA LYS A 23 9.11 11.31 -13.77
C LYS A 23 8.15 11.39 -14.96
N GLY A 24 8.27 12.47 -15.73
CA GLY A 24 7.52 12.67 -16.96
C GLY A 24 6.00 12.76 -16.70
N ASN A 25 5.21 12.17 -17.59
CA ASN A 25 3.74 12.30 -17.58
C ASN A 25 3.03 11.31 -16.66
N ASP A 26 3.72 10.68 -15.70
CA ASP A 26 3.15 9.63 -14.85
C ASP A 26 2.40 10.16 -13.62
N GLN A 27 2.64 11.42 -13.23
CA GLN A 27 2.07 12.01 -12.01
C GLN A 27 0.53 12.07 -12.07
N GLU A 28 -0.02 12.57 -13.17
CA GLU A 28 -1.48 12.65 -13.36
C GLU A 28 -2.14 11.25 -13.40
N PRO A 29 -1.65 10.28 -14.20
CA PRO A 29 -2.11 8.90 -14.13
C PRO A 29 -2.02 8.28 -12.73
N ALA A 30 -0.97 8.58 -11.98
CA ALA A 30 -0.80 8.09 -10.61
C ALA A 30 -1.85 8.67 -9.67
N PHE A 31 -2.08 9.97 -9.71
CA PHE A 31 -3.12 10.62 -8.94
C PHE A 31 -4.51 10.05 -9.26
N LYS A 32 -4.86 9.93 -10.55
CA LYS A 32 -6.13 9.35 -10.99
C LYS A 32 -6.27 7.88 -10.55
N SER A 33 -5.18 7.13 -10.58
CA SER A 33 -5.17 5.73 -10.11
C SER A 33 -5.39 5.63 -8.62
N LEU A 34 -4.75 6.49 -7.82
CA LEU A 34 -4.93 6.55 -6.38
C LEU A 34 -6.36 6.96 -6.02
N ALA A 35 -6.90 8.02 -6.64
CA ALA A 35 -8.26 8.50 -6.38
C ALA A 35 -9.31 7.39 -6.64
N TYR A 36 -9.17 6.67 -7.74
CA TYR A 36 -10.05 5.54 -8.05
C TYR A 36 -9.86 4.36 -7.09
N PHE A 37 -8.62 4.06 -6.72
CA PHE A 37 -8.35 3.02 -5.71
C PHE A 37 -9.02 3.35 -4.37
N VAL A 38 -8.97 4.61 -3.92
CA VAL A 38 -9.70 5.08 -2.73
C VAL A 38 -11.19 4.88 -2.88
N GLN A 39 -11.77 5.22 -4.02
CA GLN A 39 -13.19 5.02 -4.30
C GLN A 39 -13.57 3.53 -4.22
N ILE A 40 -12.77 2.64 -4.79
CA ILE A 40 -13.05 1.19 -4.71
C ILE A 40 -12.94 0.71 -3.26
N ALA A 41 -11.94 1.18 -2.53
CA ALA A 41 -11.71 0.83 -1.12
C ALA A 41 -12.89 1.20 -0.20
N GLN A 42 -13.72 2.17 -0.58
CA GLN A 42 -14.94 2.52 0.16
C GLN A 42 -16.00 1.43 0.11
N ASN A 43 -15.96 0.50 -0.85
CA ASN A 43 -16.87 -0.64 -0.91
C ASN A 43 -16.51 -1.77 0.06
N GLY A 44 -15.37 -1.64 0.76
CA GLY A 44 -14.88 -2.61 1.72
C GLY A 44 -13.95 -3.67 1.10
N PRO A 45 -13.18 -4.37 1.94
CA PRO A 45 -12.36 -5.50 1.51
C PRO A 45 -13.17 -6.81 1.44
N PRO A 46 -12.70 -7.81 0.67
CA PRO A 46 -11.48 -7.76 -0.14
C PRO A 46 -11.74 -7.14 -1.52
N LEU A 47 -10.80 -6.31 -1.99
CA LEU A 47 -10.91 -5.62 -3.29
C LEU A 47 -11.01 -6.59 -4.48
N THR A 48 -10.58 -7.84 -4.30
CA THR A 48 -10.69 -8.91 -5.29
C THR A 48 -12.14 -9.29 -5.63
N GLN A 49 -13.13 -8.88 -4.82
CA GLN A 49 -14.55 -9.06 -5.15
C GLN A 49 -15.07 -7.97 -6.12
N HIS A 50 -14.39 -6.83 -6.20
CA HIS A 50 -14.82 -5.67 -7.00
C HIS A 50 -13.98 -5.46 -8.25
N LEU A 51 -12.86 -6.17 -8.38
CA LEU A 51 -11.87 -5.99 -9.44
C LEU A 51 -11.46 -7.31 -10.07
N ASP A 52 -11.17 -7.27 -11.37
CA ASP A 52 -10.65 -8.42 -12.09
C ASP A 52 -9.33 -8.91 -11.47
N LYS A 53 -9.09 -10.22 -11.47
CA LYS A 53 -7.83 -10.85 -11.00
C LYS A 53 -6.57 -10.27 -11.69
N LYS A 54 -6.70 -9.78 -12.92
CA LYS A 54 -5.63 -9.07 -13.64
C LYS A 54 -5.31 -7.70 -13.04
N GLN A 55 -6.30 -7.07 -12.41
CA GLN A 55 -6.17 -5.77 -11.77
C GLN A 55 -5.69 -5.88 -10.33
N VAL A 56 -6.09 -6.92 -9.58
CA VAL A 56 -5.65 -7.14 -8.20
C VAL A 56 -5.14 -8.55 -7.99
N HIS A 57 -3.90 -8.67 -7.53
CA HIS A 57 -3.27 -9.94 -7.18
C HIS A 57 -2.14 -9.74 -6.19
N GLU A 58 -1.71 -10.85 -5.58
CA GLU A 58 -0.55 -10.89 -4.70
C GLU A 58 0.72 -10.48 -5.46
N ALA A 59 1.55 -9.68 -4.80
CA ALA A 59 2.80 -9.17 -5.35
C ALA A 59 4.03 -9.71 -4.62
N HIS A 60 3.91 -9.98 -3.33
CA HIS A 60 5.00 -10.42 -2.47
C HIS A 60 4.44 -11.08 -1.21
N GLU A 61 5.15 -12.09 -0.72
CA GLU A 61 4.88 -12.80 0.53
C GLU A 61 6.18 -12.83 1.34
N PHE A 62 6.10 -12.53 2.64
CA PHE A 62 7.26 -12.46 3.52
C PHE A 62 6.89 -12.82 4.96
N VAL A 63 7.88 -13.20 5.77
CA VAL A 63 7.69 -13.42 7.21
C VAL A 63 7.92 -12.09 7.93
N SER A 64 6.87 -11.54 8.53
CA SER A 64 6.97 -10.29 9.27
C SER A 64 7.58 -10.52 10.65
N PRO A 65 8.68 -9.83 11.01
CA PRO A 65 9.18 -9.83 12.39
C PRO A 65 8.22 -9.14 13.36
N ALA A 66 7.33 -8.26 12.89
CA ALA A 66 6.40 -7.51 13.73
C ALA A 66 5.20 -8.38 14.17
N SER A 67 4.61 -9.14 13.24
CA SER A 67 3.49 -10.05 13.54
C SER A 67 3.94 -11.48 13.89
N GLY A 68 5.15 -11.88 13.51
CA GLY A 68 5.64 -13.26 13.62
C GLY A 68 5.00 -14.23 12.63
N LYS A 69 4.29 -13.72 11.62
CA LYS A 69 3.50 -14.51 10.66
C LYS A 69 3.93 -14.20 9.23
N THR A 70 3.51 -15.07 8.32
CA THR A 70 3.59 -14.81 6.88
C THR A 70 2.55 -13.77 6.49
N GLU A 71 3.01 -12.63 5.99
CA GLU A 71 2.21 -11.50 5.51
C GLU A 71 2.28 -11.39 3.99
N LYS A 72 1.24 -10.81 3.38
CA LYS A 72 1.12 -10.69 1.92
C LYS A 72 0.92 -9.24 1.51
N VAL A 73 1.74 -8.75 0.59
CA VAL A 73 1.54 -7.48 -0.10
C VAL A 73 0.75 -7.73 -1.39
N TRP A 74 -0.30 -6.96 -1.57
CA TRP A 74 -1.16 -6.99 -2.74
C TRP A 74 -0.82 -5.85 -3.69
N ARG A 75 -1.15 -6.04 -4.96
CA ARG A 75 -0.94 -5.04 -6.00
C ARG A 75 -2.21 -4.76 -6.75
N TYR A 76 -2.55 -3.49 -6.86
CA TYR A 76 -3.52 -2.97 -7.81
C TYR A 76 -2.83 -2.41 -9.06
N ARG A 77 -3.35 -2.73 -10.25
CA ARG A 77 -2.85 -2.28 -11.54
C ARG A 77 -3.89 -1.40 -12.25
N ARG A 78 -3.46 -0.20 -12.66
CA ARG A 78 -4.19 0.66 -13.60
C ARG A 78 -3.23 1.28 -14.61
N GLY A 79 -3.36 0.89 -15.89
CA GLY A 79 -2.39 1.26 -16.91
C GLY A 79 -0.97 0.83 -16.52
N ASP A 80 -0.06 1.80 -16.44
CA ASP A 80 1.33 1.62 -16.00
C ASP A 80 1.55 1.90 -14.51
N ILE A 81 0.53 2.37 -13.79
CA ILE A 81 0.63 2.60 -12.35
C ILE A 81 0.38 1.30 -11.58
N ARG A 82 1.18 1.07 -10.56
CA ARG A 82 1.03 -0.02 -9.58
C ARG A 82 0.92 0.60 -8.20
N ILE A 83 -0.13 0.21 -7.49
CA ILE A 83 -0.32 0.56 -6.07
C ILE A 83 -0.12 -0.72 -5.28
N LEU A 84 0.86 -0.74 -4.40
CA LEU A 84 1.09 -1.83 -3.46
C LEU A 84 0.36 -1.50 -2.15
N PHE A 85 -0.36 -2.48 -1.63
CA PHE A 85 -1.17 -2.30 -0.44
C PHE A 85 -1.24 -3.56 0.41
N TYR A 86 -1.67 -3.40 1.65
CA TYR A 86 -1.83 -4.47 2.63
C TYR A 86 -3.23 -4.44 3.24
N TYR A 87 -3.83 -5.61 3.43
CA TYR A 87 -5.07 -5.78 4.19
C TYR A 87 -4.73 -5.84 5.68
N GLY A 88 -4.88 -4.72 6.37
CA GLY A 88 -4.77 -4.64 7.82
C GLY A 88 -6.03 -5.10 8.54
N HIS A 89 -5.98 -5.01 9.87
CA HIS A 89 -7.13 -5.32 10.73
C HIS A 89 -8.30 -4.34 10.52
N ASP A 90 -9.50 -4.75 10.90
CA ASP A 90 -10.73 -3.94 10.89
C ASP A 90 -11.07 -3.32 9.52
N GLY A 91 -10.69 -4.01 8.45
CA GLY A 91 -10.92 -3.58 7.08
C GLY A 91 -10.06 -2.38 6.63
N ILE A 92 -9.02 -2.04 7.39
CA ILE A 92 -8.07 -0.99 7.03
C ILE A 92 -7.19 -1.49 5.88
N LEU A 93 -7.18 -0.75 4.77
CA LEU A 93 -6.17 -0.89 3.73
C LEU A 93 -5.01 0.06 3.99
N LEU A 94 -3.80 -0.48 4.07
CA LEU A 94 -2.56 0.31 4.11
C LEU A 94 -2.03 0.50 2.69
N LEU A 95 -1.79 1.74 2.28
CA LEU A 95 -1.02 2.06 1.08
C LEU A 95 0.47 1.92 1.38
N ALA A 96 1.11 0.90 0.81
CA ALA A 96 2.49 0.52 1.11
C ALA A 96 3.50 1.16 0.13
N ASP A 97 3.19 1.22 -1.16
CA ASP A 97 4.01 1.91 -2.18
C ASP A 97 3.16 2.26 -3.42
N LEU A 98 3.64 3.22 -4.22
CA LEU A 98 3.08 3.59 -5.51
C LEU A 98 4.22 3.80 -6.51
N VAL A 99 4.15 3.09 -7.63
CA VAL A 99 5.17 3.16 -8.68
C VAL A 99 4.59 3.16 -10.09
N ALA A 100 5.27 3.83 -11.01
CA ALA A 100 5.05 3.65 -12.44
C ALA A 100 5.92 2.50 -12.96
N LYS A 101 5.33 1.59 -13.74
CA LYS A 101 6.03 0.44 -14.32
C LYS A 101 7.01 0.94 -15.39
N ARG A 102 8.31 0.78 -15.12
CA ARG A 102 9.38 1.01 -16.10
C ARG A 102 10.07 -0.27 -16.57
N SER A 103 9.77 -1.40 -15.95
CA SER A 103 10.32 -2.73 -16.27
C SER A 103 9.29 -3.82 -16.02
N ASP A 104 9.47 -5.00 -16.61
CA ASP A 104 8.46 -6.08 -16.55
C ASP A 104 8.25 -6.67 -15.16
N LYS A 105 9.30 -6.68 -14.34
CA LYS A 105 9.25 -7.14 -12.96
C LYS A 105 9.27 -5.94 -12.01
N LEU A 106 8.57 -6.05 -10.89
CA LEU A 106 8.75 -5.07 -9.81
C LEU A 106 10.20 -5.16 -9.33
N GLU A 107 10.84 -4.01 -9.18
CA GLU A 107 12.19 -3.97 -8.64
C GLU A 107 12.18 -4.45 -7.19
N LYS A 108 13.22 -5.20 -6.79
CA LYS A 108 13.36 -5.68 -5.41
C LYS A 108 13.28 -4.54 -4.39
N ALA A 109 13.78 -3.36 -4.74
CA ALA A 109 13.69 -2.17 -3.90
C ALA A 109 12.24 -1.74 -3.60
N VAL A 110 11.32 -1.88 -4.57
CA VAL A 110 9.89 -1.57 -4.38
C VAL A 110 9.26 -2.56 -3.40
N LEU A 111 9.56 -3.85 -3.55
CA LEU A 111 9.05 -4.88 -2.66
C LEU A 111 9.55 -4.69 -1.23
N ASN A 112 10.84 -4.37 -1.07
CA ASN A 112 11.43 -4.10 0.24
C ASN A 112 10.80 -2.88 0.93
N ARG A 113 10.49 -1.79 0.19
CA ARG A 113 9.81 -0.63 0.77
C ARG A 113 8.39 -0.97 1.20
N ALA A 114 7.65 -1.72 0.39
CA ALA A 114 6.30 -2.15 0.76
C ALA A 114 6.32 -3.06 1.98
N GLU A 115 7.25 -4.02 2.04
CA GLU A 115 7.47 -4.88 3.21
C GLU A 115 7.79 -4.06 4.47
N GLN A 116 8.69 -3.08 4.36
CA GLN A 116 9.03 -2.18 5.46
C GLN A 116 7.80 -1.41 5.95
N ALA A 117 7.00 -0.84 5.04
CA ALA A 117 5.79 -0.11 5.40
C ALA A 117 4.77 -1.00 6.14
N VAL A 118 4.63 -2.26 5.73
CA VAL A 118 3.76 -3.23 6.43
C VAL A 118 4.28 -3.56 7.82
N ASN A 119 5.58 -3.82 7.97
CA ASN A 119 6.18 -4.11 9.27
C ASN A 119 6.04 -2.94 10.26
N GLU A 120 6.22 -1.71 9.78
CA GLU A 120 6.03 -0.50 10.58
C GLU A 120 4.57 -0.34 11.02
N TYR A 121 3.62 -0.55 10.10
CA TYR A 121 2.18 -0.53 10.41
C TYR A 121 1.81 -1.57 11.47
N LEU A 122 2.27 -2.81 11.33
CA LEU A 122 2.00 -3.89 12.28
C LEU A 122 2.64 -3.61 13.64
N SER A 123 3.88 -3.08 13.65
CA SER A 123 4.56 -2.68 14.88
C SER A 123 3.79 -1.59 15.63
N ALA A 124 3.33 -0.56 14.90
CA ALA A 124 2.54 0.53 15.47
C ALA A 124 1.18 0.06 16.00
N ALA A 125 0.50 -0.82 15.28
CA ALA A 125 -0.77 -1.41 15.70
C ALA A 125 -0.60 -2.20 17.02
N LYS A 126 0.47 -2.97 17.14
CA LYS A 126 0.80 -3.73 18.36
C LYS A 126 1.09 -2.81 19.54
N SER A 127 1.88 -1.75 19.35
CA SER A 127 2.16 -0.77 20.41
C SER A 127 0.89 -0.08 20.93
N ASN A 128 -0.06 0.25 20.04
CA ASN A 128 -1.33 0.86 20.45
C ASN A 128 -2.26 -0.11 21.19
N GLN A 129 -2.23 -1.40 20.87
CA GLN A 129 -2.97 -2.43 21.62
C GLN A 129 -2.41 -2.62 23.03
N VAL A 130 -1.08 -2.54 23.21
CA VAL A 130 -0.46 -2.65 24.54
C VAL A 130 -0.82 -1.45 25.44
N LEU A 131 -0.94 -0.25 24.87
CA LEU A 131 -1.28 0.97 25.62
C LEU A 131 -2.76 1.09 26.01
N SER A 132 -3.66 0.33 25.38
CA SER A 132 -5.11 0.35 25.65
C SER A 132 -5.56 -0.76 26.61
N ALA A 133 -4.64 -1.66 27.00
CA ALA A 133 -4.88 -2.78 27.91
C ALA A 133 -4.23 -2.59 29.30
N GLY A 134 -3.72 -1.39 29.60
CA GLY A 134 -3.04 -1.04 30.85
C GLY A 134 -3.74 0.07 31.62
#